data_AF-A0A242LPC7-F1
#
_entry.id   AF-A0A242LPC7-F1
#
_cell.length_a   1.000
_cell.length_b   1.000
_cell.length_c   1.000
_cell.angle_alpha   90.00
_cell.angle_beta   90.00
_cell.angle_gamma   90.00
#
_symmetry.space_group_name_H-M   'P 1'
#
loop_
_entity.id
_entity.type
_entity.pdbx_description
1 polymer ?
#
loop_
_entity_poly.entity_id
_entity_poly.type
_entity_poly.pdbx_seq_one_letter_code
_entity_poly.pdbx_strand_id
1 'polypeptide(L)'
;MLLHVPDIIGLLTSLYQTLNPGGRILVVDFDKNEKISHEKVHNGFIQAELRKQFEEAAFRAVSSETFYQRENVFMNQDASMFILSAEK
;
A
#
# COMPACT_ATOMS: atom_id res chain seq x y z
N MET A 1 -8.80 -1.54 0.26
CA MET A 1 -7.94 -0.56 -0.40
C MET A 1 -7.51 0.44 0.66
N LEU A 2 -6.20 0.65 0.84
CA LEU A 2 -5.63 1.49 1.90
C LEU A 2 -5.87 2.99 1.66
N LEU A 3 -6.36 3.40 0.48
CA LEU A 3 -6.58 4.80 0.08
C LEU A 3 -7.52 5.65 0.97
N HIS A 4 -8.13 5.08 2.01
CA HIS A 4 -8.96 5.81 2.97
C HIS A 4 -8.46 5.73 4.42
N VAL A 5 -7.30 5.11 4.66
CA VAL A 5 -6.78 4.89 6.01
C VAL A 5 -5.88 6.07 6.41
N PRO A 6 -6.29 6.90 7.39
CA PRO A 6 -5.51 8.08 7.79
C PRO A 6 -4.28 7.72 8.63
N ASP A 7 -4.34 6.63 9.39
CA ASP A 7 -3.24 6.13 10.21
C ASP A 7 -2.79 4.74 9.71
N ILE A 8 -1.89 4.76 8.73
CA ILE A 8 -1.36 3.54 8.12
C ILE A 8 -0.53 2.75 9.14
N ILE A 9 0.33 3.41 9.92
CA ILE A 9 1.22 2.71 10.86
C ILE A 9 0.43 2.02 11.97
N GLY A 10 -0.59 2.67 12.53
CA GLY A 10 -1.48 2.07 13.53
C GLY A 10 -2.24 0.86 12.98
N LEU A 11 -2.72 0.95 11.74
CA LEU A 11 -3.34 -0.19 11.05
C LEU A 11 -2.34 -1.34 10.87
N LEU A 12 -1.15 -1.08 10.32
CA LEU A 12 -0.13 -2.10 10.08
C LEU A 12 0.30 -2.78 11.38
N THR A 13 0.49 -2.02 12.45
CA THR A 13 0.81 -2.56 13.78
C THR A 13 -0.29 -3.49 14.29
N SER A 14 -1.56 -3.11 14.12
CA SER A 14 -2.71 -3.92 14.52
C SER A 14 -2.80 -5.22 13.70
N LEU A 15 -2.54 -5.14 12.39
CA LEU A 15 -2.51 -6.30 11.51
C LEU A 15 -1.35 -7.24 11.87
N TYR A 16 -0.16 -6.69 12.15
CA TYR A 16 0.97 -7.46 12.62
C TYR A 16 0.63 -8.22 13.90
N GLN A 17 0.01 -7.56 14.89
CA GLN A 17 -0.39 -8.21 16.14
C GLN A 17 -1.40 -9.34 15.93
N THR A 18 -2.32 -9.19 14.97
CA THR A 18 -3.37 -10.16 14.66
C THR A 18 -2.85 -11.40 13.91
N LEU A 19 -1.81 -11.27 13.10
CA LEU A 19 -1.25 -12.38 12.34
C LEU A 19 -0.59 -13.44 13.25
N ASN A 20 -0.75 -14.71 12.90
CA ASN A 20 0.03 -15.79 13.50
C ASN A 20 1.53 -15.64 13.17
N PRO A 21 2.45 -16.20 13.98
CA PRO A 21 3.86 -16.26 13.62
C PRO A 21 4.07 -16.89 12.23
N GLY A 22 4.86 -16.23 11.36
CA GLY A 22 5.04 -16.64 9.96
C GLY A 22 3.87 -16.33 9.03
N GLY A 23 2.83 -15.64 9.52
CA GLY A 23 1.73 -15.16 8.69
C GLY A 23 2.19 -14.13 7.67
N ARG A 24 1.51 -14.09 6.53
CA ARG A 24 1.80 -13.17 5.43
C ARG A 24 0.68 -12.17 5.22
N ILE A 25 1.05 -10.99 4.74
CA ILE A 25 0.13 -9.97 4.26
C ILE A 25 0.44 -9.63 2.81
N LEU A 26 -0.62 -9.42 2.03
CA LEU A 26 -0.57 -8.98 0.64
C LEU A 26 -1.42 -7.71 0.52
N VAL A 27 -0.85 -6.67 -0.06
CA VAL A 27 -1.54 -5.40 -0.36
C VAL A 27 -1.49 -5.17 -1.84
N VAL A 28 -2.65 -4.88 -2.44
CA VAL A 28 -2.78 -4.43 -3.83
C VAL A 28 -3.42 -3.06 -3.81
N ASP A 29 -2.71 -2.06 -4.34
CA ASP A 29 -3.18 -0.68 -4.38
C ASP A 29 -2.53 0.11 -5.53
N PHE A 30 -2.91 1.38 -5.68
CA PHE A 30 -2.39 2.26 -6.72
C PHE A 30 -1.08 2.93 -6.31
N ASP A 31 -0.15 3.01 -7.26
CA ASP A 31 1.01 3.88 -7.16
C ASP A 31 0.58 5.35 -7.07
N LYS A 32 1.42 6.17 -6.44
CA LYS A 32 1.15 7.60 -6.31
C LYS A 32 1.02 8.28 -7.67
N ASN A 33 -0.06 9.02 -7.86
CA ASN A 33 -0.38 9.78 -9.05
C ASN A 33 -0.67 11.24 -8.67
N GLU A 34 0.28 12.13 -8.94
CA GLU A 34 0.18 13.55 -8.60
C GLU A 34 -0.94 14.30 -9.37
N LYS A 35 -1.47 13.72 -10.47
CA LYS A 35 -2.62 14.30 -11.20
C LYS A 35 -3.93 14.13 -10.45
N ILE A 36 -3.97 13.26 -9.44
CA ILE A 36 -5.15 13.00 -8.64
C ILE A 36 -5.04 13.85 -7.38
N SER A 37 -5.95 14.81 -7.26
CA SER A 37 -6.11 15.62 -6.05
C SER A 37 -7.58 15.67 -5.72
N HIS A 38 -7.97 14.98 -4.64
CA HIS A 38 -9.36 14.94 -4.19
C HIS A 38 -9.39 14.83 -2.67
N GLU A 39 -10.23 15.63 -1.99
CA GLU A 39 -10.31 15.72 -0.51
C GLU A 39 -10.64 14.40 0.22
N LYS A 40 -11.04 13.35 -0.52
CA LYS A 40 -11.59 12.11 0.04
C LYS A 40 -10.83 10.85 -0.35
N VAL A 41 -9.83 10.97 -1.23
CA VAL A 41 -9.11 9.83 -1.80
C VAL A 41 -7.63 10.15 -1.78
N HIS A 42 -6.82 9.33 -1.10
CA HIS A 42 -5.37 9.42 -1.24
C HIS A 42 -4.99 9.18 -2.69
N ASN A 43 -4.01 9.92 -3.19
CA ASN A 43 -3.61 9.87 -4.58
C ASN A 43 -2.69 8.69 -4.91
N GLY A 44 -2.86 7.55 -4.23
CA GLY A 44 -1.97 6.39 -4.29
C GLY A 44 -0.81 6.45 -3.30
N PHE A 45 0.13 5.52 -3.42
CA PHE A 45 1.26 5.36 -2.50
C PHE A 45 2.61 5.40 -3.21
N ILE A 46 3.60 5.97 -2.54
CA ILE A 46 5.00 5.76 -2.90
C ILE A 46 5.41 4.43 -2.28
N GLN A 47 5.62 3.40 -3.12
CA GLN A 47 5.94 2.04 -2.64
C GLN A 47 7.12 2.02 -1.66
N ALA A 48 8.16 2.83 -1.88
CA ALA A 48 9.31 2.90 -0.99
C ALA A 48 8.97 3.45 0.41
N GLU A 49 8.04 4.39 0.52
CA GLU A 49 7.59 4.93 1.80
C GLU A 49 6.70 3.91 2.53
N LEU A 50 5.78 3.27 1.79
CA LEU A 50 4.93 2.23 2.35
C LEU A 50 5.78 1.04 2.85
N ARG A 51 6.80 0.62 2.10
CA ARG A 51 7.73 -0.44 2.54
C ARG A 51 8.41 -0.11 3.87
N LYS A 52 8.86 1.13 4.06
CA LYS A 52 9.44 1.58 5.33
C LYS A 52 8.42 1.51 6.47
N GLN A 53 7.17 1.90 6.24
CA GLN A 53 6.11 1.79 7.25
C GLN A 53 5.81 0.34 7.64
N PHE A 54 5.89 -0.60 6.70
CA PHE A 54 5.80 -2.04 7.02
C PHE A 54 6.98 -2.50 7.89
N GLU A 55 8.21 -2.10 7.55
CA GLU A 55 9.41 -2.41 8.33
C GLU A 55 9.33 -1.79 9.75
N GLU A 56 8.85 -0.55 9.88
CA GLU A 56 8.59 0.13 11.15
C GLU A 56 7.54 -0.60 12.01
N ALA A 57 6.53 -1.21 11.37
CA ALA A 57 5.53 -2.05 12.02
C ALA A 57 6.03 -3.50 12.32
N ALA A 58 7.34 -3.73 12.22
CA ALA A 58 8.03 -5.00 12.46
C ALA A 58 7.78 -6.12 11.43
N PHE A 59 7.15 -5.82 10.29
CA PHE A 59 7.10 -6.78 9.19
C PHE A 59 8.48 -6.97 8.56
N ARG A 60 8.74 -8.19 8.07
CA ARG A 60 9.98 -8.58 7.40
C ARG A 60 9.71 -9.09 5.98
N ALA A 61 10.79 -9.33 5.24
CA ALA A 61 10.75 -9.79 3.85
C ALA A 61 9.82 -8.91 2.99
N VAL A 62 9.85 -7.59 3.22
CA VAL A 62 8.96 -6.64 2.56
C VAL A 62 9.42 -6.44 1.11
N SER A 63 8.61 -6.90 0.16
CA SER A 63 8.81 -6.70 -1.27
C SER A 63 7.61 -6.02 -1.89
N SER A 64 7.84 -5.20 -2.91
CA SER A 64 6.79 -4.51 -3.64
C SER A 64 7.20 -4.37 -5.10
N GLU A 65 6.25 -4.57 -6.01
CA GLU A 65 6.44 -4.37 -7.43
C GLU A 65 5.17 -3.86 -8.11
N THR A 66 5.34 -2.98 -9.10
CA THR A 66 4.26 -2.60 -10.01
C THR A 66 4.02 -3.74 -10.99
N PHE A 67 2.80 -4.28 -11.01
CA PHE A 67 2.44 -5.43 -11.84
C PHE A 67 1.42 -5.08 -12.94
N TYR A 68 0.82 -3.89 -12.88
CA TYR A 68 -0.22 -3.48 -13.82
C TYR A 68 -0.18 -1.99 -14.10
N GLN A 69 -0.42 -1.61 -15.36
CA GLN A 69 -0.53 -0.22 -15.82
C GLN A 69 -1.71 -0.11 -16.78
N ARG A 70 -2.56 0.91 -16.61
CA ARG A 70 -3.68 1.13 -17.52
C ARG A 70 -4.07 2.60 -17.60
N GLU A 71 -4.59 2.97 -18.76
CA GLU A 71 -5.13 4.31 -18.98
C GLU A 71 -6.50 4.49 -18.34
N ASN A 72 -6.77 5.70 -17.84
CA ASN A 72 -8.07 6.13 -17.32
C ASN A 72 -8.70 5.28 -16.20
N VAL A 73 -7.91 4.55 -15.41
CA VAL A 73 -8.45 3.64 -14.36
C VAL A 73 -8.56 4.25 -12.98
N PHE A 74 -7.88 5.37 -12.72
CA PHE A 74 -7.92 6.01 -11.40
C PHE A 74 -8.36 7.47 -11.59
N MET A 75 -9.64 7.75 -11.34
CA MET A 75 -10.25 9.08 -11.53
C MET A 75 -10.08 9.64 -12.96
N ASN A 76 -10.26 8.81 -13.99
CA ASN A 76 -10.00 9.14 -15.40
C ASN A 76 -8.57 9.63 -15.67
N GLN A 77 -7.62 9.21 -14.84
CA GLN A 77 -6.19 9.35 -15.09
C GLN A 77 -5.58 7.97 -15.28
N ASP A 78 -4.50 7.95 -16.05
CA ASP A 78 -3.65 6.77 -16.17
C ASP A 78 -3.02 6.46 -14.83
N ALA A 79 -3.01 5.19 -14.45
CA ALA A 79 -2.42 4.77 -13.19
C ALA A 79 -1.83 3.38 -13.28
N SER A 80 -0.91 3.14 -12.35
CA SER A 80 -0.29 1.84 -12.14
C SER A 80 -0.69 1.27 -10.78
N MET A 81 -0.74 -0.06 -10.71
CA MET A 81 -1.02 -0.79 -9.47
C MET A 81 0.19 -1.61 -9.09
N PHE A 82 0.43 -1.66 -7.78
CA PHE A 82 1.47 -2.47 -7.20
C PHE A 82 0.89 -3.60 -6.34
N ILE A 83 1.69 -4.64 -6.15
CA ILE A 83 1.49 -5.65 -5.13
C ILE A 83 2.66 -5.58 -4.16
N LEU A 84 2.34 -5.52 -2.86
CA LEU A 84 3.30 -5.59 -1.77
C LEU A 84 3.04 -6.84 -0.96
N SER A 85 4.10 -7.56 -0.61
CA SER A 85 4.06 -8.71 0.30
C SER A 85 5.00 -8.52 1.47
N ALA A 86 4.58 -8.97 2.64
CA ALA A 86 5.41 -8.98 3.84
C ALA A 86 5.03 -10.13 4.78
N GLU A 87 5.93 -10.46 5.70
CA GLU A 87 5.74 -11.53 6.68
C GLU A 87 5.85 -11.00 8.11
N LYS A 88 5.15 -11.67 9.03
CA LYS A 88 5.41 -11.58 10.48
C LYS A 88 6.62 -12.43 10.85
#